data_AF-A0A5C5FJR4-F1
#
_entry.id   AF-A0A5C5FJR4-F1
#
_cell.length_a   1.000
_cell.length_b   1.000
_cell.length_c   1.000
_cell.angle_alpha   90.00
_cell.angle_beta   90.00
_cell.angle_gamma   90.00
#
_symmetry.space_group_name_H-M   'P 1'
#
loop_
_entity.id
_entity.type
_entity.pdbx_description
1 polymer ?
#
loop_
_entity_poly.entity_id
_entity_poly.type
_entity_poly.pdbx_seq_one_letter_code
_entity_poly.pdbx_strand_id
1 'polypeptide(L)'
;RACESLITSSSTALTSNLRTFLDQCTAFLSSPSPQARGGLTEQEWATPKRVLELHASFRDKLEERAVSVVRRMRVFLVEDKTVGVLLPPLWDDVLDTYSTFHNLVRSEYGFATSSSLCAPDEVREVVERAGRSV
;
A
#
# COMPACT_ATOMS: atom_id res chain seq x y z
N ARG A 1 14.49 7.89 -15.89
CA ARG A 1 14.61 6.44 -15.58
C ARG A 1 15.17 6.18 -14.17
N ALA A 2 16.35 6.67 -13.76
CA ALA A 2 16.86 6.38 -12.41
C ALA A 2 15.91 6.83 -11.27
N CYS A 3 15.39 8.06 -11.33
CA CYS A 3 14.42 8.55 -10.33
C CYS A 3 13.09 7.80 -10.34
N GLU A 4 12.61 7.43 -11.53
CA GLU A 4 11.41 6.61 -11.71
C GLU A 4 11.60 5.21 -11.11
N SER A 5 12.75 4.56 -11.36
CA SER A 5 13.08 3.29 -10.71
C SER A 5 13.22 3.41 -9.19
N LEU A 6 13.75 4.53 -8.68
CA LEU A 6 13.80 4.82 -7.25
C LEU A 6 12.39 4.97 -6.66
N ILE A 7 11.49 5.68 -7.34
CA ILE A 7 10.08 5.80 -6.94
C ILE A 7 9.44 4.41 -6.92
N THR A 8 9.46 3.67 -8.04
CA THR A 8 8.83 2.35 -8.14
C THR A 8 9.38 1.36 -7.13
N SER A 9 10.70 1.32 -6.92
CA SER A 9 11.30 0.41 -5.93
C SER A 9 10.91 0.77 -4.50
N SER A 10 10.86 2.07 -4.19
CA SER A 10 10.51 2.56 -2.85
C SER A 10 9.03 2.36 -2.54
N SER A 11 8.15 2.67 -3.48
CA SER A 11 6.72 2.41 -3.34
C SER A 11 6.44 0.91 -3.20
N THR A 12 7.07 0.08 -4.06
CA THR A 12 6.98 -1.39 -3.96
C THR A 12 7.40 -1.88 -2.59
N ALA A 13 8.48 -1.34 -2.02
CA ALA A 13 8.93 -1.74 -0.69
C ALA A 13 7.96 -1.31 0.42
N LEU A 14 7.32 -0.14 0.28
CA LEU A 14 6.34 0.37 1.23
C LEU A 14 5.03 -0.42 1.21
N THR A 15 4.58 -0.84 0.03
CA THR A 15 3.27 -1.47 -0.19
C THR A 15 3.36 -2.95 -0.56
N SER A 16 4.51 -3.60 -0.36
CA SER A 16 4.78 -4.95 -0.87
C SER A 16 3.73 -5.97 -0.46
N ASN A 17 3.33 -5.96 0.81
CA ASN A 17 2.33 -6.86 1.38
C ASN A 17 0.94 -6.62 0.76
N LEU A 18 0.55 -5.36 0.53
CA LEU A 18 -0.71 -5.01 -0.13
C LEU A 18 -0.69 -5.45 -1.60
N ARG A 19 0.43 -5.23 -2.31
CA ARG A 19 0.57 -5.65 -3.72
C ARG A 19 0.47 -7.17 -3.85
N THR A 20 1.19 -7.93 -3.01
CA THR A 20 1.09 -9.40 -3.02
C THR A 20 -0.35 -9.88 -2.80
N PHE A 21 -1.09 -9.25 -1.89
CA PHE A 21 -2.50 -9.59 -1.68
C PHE A 21 -3.36 -9.24 -2.89
N LEU A 22 -3.21 -8.03 -3.45
CA LEU A 22 -3.94 -7.59 -4.64
C LEU A 22 -3.65 -8.48 -5.87
N ASP A 23 -2.40 -8.92 -6.03
CA ASP A 23 -1.99 -9.86 -7.09
C ASP A 23 -2.69 -11.22 -6.91
N GLN A 24 -2.76 -11.73 -5.67
CA GLN A 24 -3.48 -12.96 -5.35
C GLN A 24 -4.99 -12.81 -5.61
N CYS A 25 -5.60 -11.69 -5.24
CA CYS A 25 -7.00 -11.39 -5.56
C CYS A 25 -7.23 -11.33 -7.06
N THR A 26 -6.36 -10.65 -7.80
CA THR A 26 -6.46 -10.53 -9.25
C THR A 26 -6.36 -11.90 -9.93
N ALA A 27 -5.39 -12.72 -9.51
CA ALA A 27 -5.22 -14.08 -10.01
C ALA A 27 -6.43 -14.97 -9.71
N PHE A 28 -7.00 -14.86 -8.50
CA PHE A 28 -8.18 -15.61 -8.10
C PHE A 28 -9.43 -15.19 -8.90
N LEU A 29 -9.73 -13.89 -8.95
CA LEU A 29 -10.90 -13.33 -9.63
C LEU A 29 -10.86 -13.50 -11.15
N SER A 30 -9.65 -13.56 -11.72
CA SER A 30 -9.46 -13.80 -13.17
C SER A 30 -9.43 -15.28 -13.54
N SER A 31 -9.42 -16.20 -12.56
CA SER A 31 -9.33 -17.63 -12.81
C SER A 31 -10.70 -18.23 -13.14
N PRO A 32 -10.85 -18.97 -14.25
CA PRO A 32 -12.08 -19.69 -14.58
C PRO A 32 -12.28 -20.96 -13.73
N SER A 33 -11.49 -21.17 -12.67
CA SER A 33 -11.50 -22.41 -11.90
C SER A 33 -12.77 -22.61 -11.07
N PRO A 34 -13.17 -23.86 -10.77
CA PRO A 34 -14.29 -24.15 -9.87
C PRO A 34 -14.09 -23.59 -8.46
N GLN A 35 -12.85 -23.35 -8.03
CA GLN A 35 -12.51 -22.73 -6.74
C GLN A 35 -12.89 -21.25 -6.68
N ALA A 36 -12.94 -20.56 -7.83
CA ALA A 36 -13.47 -19.21 -7.95
C ALA A 36 -15.01 -19.15 -7.83
N ARG A 37 -15.70 -20.29 -7.70
CA ARG A 37 -17.13 -20.32 -7.37
C ARG A 37 -17.41 -20.01 -5.89
N GLY A 38 -16.40 -20.15 -5.02
CA GLY A 38 -16.44 -19.63 -3.65
C GLY A 38 -16.12 -18.14 -3.65
N GLY A 39 -16.76 -17.37 -2.78
CA GLY A 39 -16.52 -15.93 -2.66
C GLY A 39 -15.06 -15.64 -2.24
N LEU A 40 -14.54 -14.45 -2.57
CA LEU A 40 -13.19 -14.04 -2.17
C LEU A 40 -12.99 -14.19 -0.66
N THR A 41 -13.99 -13.82 0.14
CA THR A 41 -13.95 -13.87 1.61
C THR A 41 -13.91 -15.27 2.21
N GLU A 42 -14.21 -16.30 1.41
CA GLU A 42 -14.20 -17.71 1.83
C GLU A 42 -12.80 -18.34 1.70
N GLN A 43 -11.88 -17.66 1.03
CA GLN A 43 -10.51 -18.13 0.89
C GLN A 43 -9.74 -17.95 2.21
N GLU A 44 -9.01 -18.98 2.65
CA GLU A 44 -8.29 -18.96 3.94
C GLU A 44 -7.29 -17.78 4.06
N TRP A 45 -6.69 -17.39 2.93
CA TRP A 45 -5.74 -16.28 2.83
C TRP A 45 -6.42 -14.90 2.73
N ALA A 46 -7.71 -14.85 2.40
CA ALA A 46 -8.49 -13.62 2.18
C ALA A 46 -9.69 -13.50 3.13
N THR A 47 -9.67 -14.18 4.28
CA THR A 47 -10.71 -13.99 5.29
C THR A 47 -10.70 -12.54 5.83
N PRO A 48 -11.83 -12.03 6.34
CA PRO A 48 -11.88 -10.69 6.96
C PRO A 48 -10.79 -10.46 8.01
N LYS A 49 -10.52 -11.48 8.85
CA LYS A 49 -9.46 -11.42 9.86
C LYS A 49 -8.09 -11.20 9.22
N ARG A 50 -7.77 -11.92 8.13
CA ARG A 50 -6.49 -11.77 7.43
C ARG A 50 -6.31 -10.41 6.80
N VAL A 51 -7.37 -9.84 6.22
CA VAL A 51 -7.35 -8.48 5.67
C VAL A 51 -7.06 -7.44 6.74
N LEU A 52 -7.68 -7.57 7.92
CA LEU A 52 -7.41 -6.65 9.03
C LEU A 52 -5.99 -6.81 9.59
N GLU A 53 -5.47 -8.04 9.70
CA GLU A 53 -4.07 -8.28 10.07
C GLU A 53 -3.09 -7.68 9.06
N LEU A 54 -3.39 -7.81 7.77
CA LEU A 54 -2.62 -7.22 6.67
C LEU A 54 -2.60 -5.69 6.76
N HIS A 55 -3.78 -5.08 6.97
CA HIS A 55 -3.94 -3.64 7.13
C HIS A 55 -3.16 -3.10 8.34
N ALA A 56 -3.30 -3.74 9.49
CA ALA A 56 -2.57 -3.36 10.71
C ALA A 56 -1.05 -3.44 10.49
N SER A 57 -0.55 -4.53 9.91
CA SER A 57 0.88 -4.72 9.61
C SER A 57 1.44 -3.69 8.62
N PHE A 58 0.62 -3.26 7.66
CA PHE A 58 0.95 -2.14 6.76
C PHE A 58 1.04 -0.83 7.55
N ARG A 59 -0.05 -0.45 8.23
CA ARG A 59 -0.20 0.83 8.93
C ARG A 59 0.86 1.02 10.01
N ASP A 60 1.04 0.04 10.89
CA ASP A 60 1.86 0.14 12.08
C ASP A 60 3.36 0.38 11.76
N LYS A 61 3.78 0.05 10.53
CA LYS A 61 5.16 0.22 10.07
C LYS A 61 5.30 1.28 8.97
N LEU A 62 4.21 1.87 8.50
CA LEU A 62 4.24 2.75 7.33
C LEU A 62 5.11 3.98 7.58
N GLU A 63 4.91 4.66 8.71
CA GLU A 63 5.64 5.88 9.05
C GLU A 63 7.16 5.61 9.17
N GLU A 64 7.55 4.59 9.92
CA GLU A 64 8.96 4.20 10.08
C GLU A 64 9.61 3.88 8.72
N ARG A 65 8.93 3.09 7.88
CA ARG A 65 9.44 2.74 6.55
C ARG A 65 9.52 3.97 5.64
N ALA A 66 8.53 4.86 5.68
CA ALA A 66 8.50 6.08 4.88
C ALA A 66 9.64 7.02 5.27
N VAL A 67 9.89 7.22 6.58
CA VAL A 67 11.04 7.99 7.08
C VAL A 67 12.37 7.36 6.61
N SER A 68 12.48 6.04 6.66
CA SER A 68 13.66 5.31 6.18
C SER A 68 13.91 5.52 4.68
N VAL A 69 12.84 5.49 3.87
CA VAL A 69 12.90 5.77 2.43
C VAL A 69 13.35 7.20 2.17
N VAL A 70 12.76 8.20 2.83
CA VAL A 70 13.13 9.62 2.68
C VAL A 70 14.61 9.84 3.04
N ARG A 71 15.08 9.26 4.16
CA ARG A 71 16.49 9.32 4.56
C ARG A 71 17.41 8.72 3.49
N ARG A 72 17.04 7.54 2.98
CA ARG A 72 17.81 6.87 1.92
C ARG A 72 17.85 7.72 0.65
N MET A 73 16.73 8.32 0.24
CA MET A 73 16.69 9.23 -0.91
C MET A 73 17.62 10.41 -0.75
N ARG A 74 17.68 11.05 0.42
CA ARG A 74 18.62 12.17 0.70
C ARG A 74 20.09 11.75 0.73
N VAL A 75 20.39 10.51 1.10
CA VAL A 75 21.76 9.98 1.00
C VAL A 75 22.18 9.81 -0.46
N PHE A 76 21.25 9.37 -1.32
CA PHE A 76 21.54 9.15 -2.75
C PHE A 76 21.42 10.42 -3.60
N LEU A 77 20.59 11.37 -3.18
CA LEU A 77 20.32 12.61 -3.90
C LEU A 77 20.92 13.76 -3.12
N VAL A 78 21.97 14.36 -3.68
CA VAL A 78 22.77 15.43 -3.04
C VAL A 78 21.93 16.69 -2.77
N GLU A 79 20.86 16.92 -3.53
CA GLU A 79 20.02 18.11 -3.42
C GLU A 79 18.66 17.82 -2.76
N ASP A 80 18.37 18.51 -1.66
CA ASP A 80 17.07 18.44 -0.96
C ASP A 80 15.90 18.84 -1.87
N LYS A 81 16.13 19.76 -2.81
CA LYS A 81 15.13 20.15 -3.81
C LYS A 81 14.71 18.98 -4.70
N THR A 82 15.67 18.13 -5.10
CA THR A 82 15.38 16.95 -5.91
C THR A 82 14.55 15.96 -5.12
N VAL A 83 14.88 15.73 -3.84
CA VAL A 83 14.07 14.87 -2.97
C VAL A 83 12.65 15.43 -2.85
N GLY A 84 12.50 16.73 -2.60
CA GLY A 84 11.19 17.38 -2.49
C GLY A 84 10.30 17.22 -3.73
N VAL A 85 10.88 17.15 -4.93
CA VAL A 85 10.13 16.91 -6.19
C VAL A 85 9.77 15.43 -6.38
N LEU A 86 10.53 14.51 -5.81
CA LEU A 86 10.31 13.07 -5.97
C LEU A 86 9.38 12.47 -4.90
N LEU A 87 9.21 13.11 -3.75
CA LEU A 87 8.32 12.63 -2.71
C LEU A 87 6.84 12.63 -3.14
N PRO A 88 6.27 13.69 -3.76
CA PRO A 88 4.88 13.66 -4.22
C PRO A 88 4.53 12.48 -5.14
N PRO A 89 5.25 12.23 -6.25
CA PRO A 89 4.92 11.08 -7.12
C PRO A 89 5.18 9.72 -6.44
N LEU A 90 6.10 9.66 -5.47
CA LEU A 90 6.28 8.45 -4.65
C LEU A 90 5.07 8.20 -3.74
N TRP A 91 4.56 9.23 -3.08
CA TRP A 91 3.40 9.14 -2.20
C TRP A 91 2.13 8.83 -2.98
N ASP A 92 1.97 9.41 -4.17
CA ASP A 92 0.84 9.09 -5.04
C ASP A 92 0.83 7.59 -5.41
N ASP A 93 1.97 6.98 -5.79
CA ASP A 93 2.01 5.54 -6.10
C ASP A 93 1.70 4.63 -4.88
N VAL A 94 2.11 5.06 -3.69
CA VAL A 94 1.75 4.38 -2.43
C VAL A 94 0.25 4.50 -2.17
N LEU A 95 -0.33 5.68 -2.38
CA LEU A 95 -1.75 5.96 -2.16
C LEU A 95 -2.64 5.29 -3.19
N ASP A 96 -2.21 5.17 -4.44
CA ASP A 96 -2.93 4.44 -5.48
C ASP A 96 -3.02 2.94 -5.13
N THR A 97 -1.91 2.37 -4.67
CA THR A 97 -1.88 0.97 -4.20
C THR A 97 -2.81 0.78 -3.00
N TYR A 98 -2.74 1.67 -2.00
CA TYR A 98 -3.59 1.59 -0.82
C TYR A 98 -5.07 1.80 -1.16
N SER A 99 -5.39 2.75 -2.05
CA SER A 99 -6.76 3.04 -2.49
C SER A 99 -7.35 1.86 -3.24
N THR A 100 -6.56 1.16 -4.04
CA THR A 100 -6.97 -0.09 -4.71
C THR A 100 -7.32 -1.16 -3.69
N PHE A 101 -6.46 -1.37 -2.68
CA PHE A 101 -6.73 -2.27 -1.57
C PHE A 101 -8.00 -1.88 -0.81
N HIS A 102 -8.13 -0.63 -0.40
CA HIS A 102 -9.28 -0.12 0.36
C HIS A 102 -10.60 -0.29 -0.43
N ASN A 103 -10.58 0.01 -1.73
CA ASN A 103 -11.75 -0.14 -2.59
C ASN A 103 -12.16 -1.60 -2.78
N LEU A 104 -11.18 -2.51 -2.95
CA LEU A 104 -11.44 -3.95 -3.01
C LEU A 104 -12.06 -4.45 -1.69
N VAL A 105 -11.51 -4.03 -0.54
CA VAL A 105 -12.05 -4.44 0.75
C VAL A 105 -13.49 -3.91 0.91
N ARG A 106 -13.76 -2.68 0.46
CA ARG A 106 -15.11 -2.12 0.50
C ARG A 106 -16.10 -2.82 -0.44
N SER A 107 -15.66 -3.34 -1.59
CA SER A 107 -16.56 -4.03 -2.53
C SER A 107 -16.82 -5.48 -2.13
N GLU A 108 -15.78 -6.20 -1.74
CA GLU A 108 -15.85 -7.65 -1.51
C GLU A 108 -16.14 -8.01 -0.05
N TYR A 109 -15.89 -7.09 0.90
CA TYR A 109 -16.03 -7.36 2.33
C TYR A 109 -17.15 -6.50 2.91
N GLY A 110 -17.97 -7.12 3.75
CA GLY A 110 -19.06 -6.44 4.44
C GLY A 110 -18.59 -5.26 5.29
N PHE A 111 -19.55 -4.40 5.66
CA PHE A 111 -19.30 -3.13 6.37
C PHE A 111 -18.42 -3.27 7.62
N ALA A 112 -18.57 -4.34 8.40
CA ALA A 112 -17.78 -4.56 9.62
C ALA A 112 -16.26 -4.59 9.35
N THR A 113 -15.85 -5.16 8.22
CA THR A 113 -14.44 -5.22 7.82
C THR A 113 -14.00 -3.88 7.23
N SER A 114 -14.75 -3.35 6.27
CA SER A 114 -14.35 -2.15 5.52
C SER A 114 -14.33 -0.89 6.39
N SER A 115 -15.23 -0.75 7.37
CA SER A 115 -15.23 0.37 8.31
C SER A 115 -14.07 0.34 9.33
N SER A 116 -13.35 -0.77 9.45
CA SER A 116 -12.20 -0.90 10.33
C SER A 116 -10.88 -0.45 9.68
N LEU A 117 -10.89 -0.21 8.36
CA LEU A 117 -9.72 0.32 7.64
C LEU A 117 -9.65 1.83 7.83
N CYS A 118 -8.43 2.37 7.87
CA CYS A 118 -8.22 3.81 7.81
C CYS A 118 -8.51 4.34 6.40
N ALA A 119 -8.98 5.58 6.30
CA ALA A 119 -9.22 6.24 5.04
C ALA A 119 -7.90 6.50 4.29
N PRO A 120 -7.90 6.55 2.94
CA PRO A 120 -6.71 6.92 2.17
C PRO A 120 -6.07 8.25 2.59
N ASP A 121 -6.88 9.22 3.04
CA ASP A 121 -6.38 10.51 3.53
C ASP A 121 -5.53 10.36 4.80
N GLU A 122 -5.86 9.43 5.69
CA GLU A 122 -5.04 9.16 6.88
C GLU A 122 -3.67 8.57 6.49
N VAL A 123 -3.64 7.74 5.44
CA VAL A 123 -2.38 7.21 4.88
C VAL A 123 -1.56 8.35 4.25
N ARG A 124 -2.22 9.29 3.55
CA ARG A 124 -1.58 10.48 2.96
C ARG A 124 -0.92 11.32 4.04
N GLU A 125 -1.63 11.62 5.12
CA GLU A 125 -1.09 12.40 6.23
C GLU A 125 0.16 11.75 6.84
N VAL A 126 0.18 10.42 6.96
CA VAL A 126 1.34 9.68 7.48
C VAL A 126 2.56 9.81 6.58
N VAL A 127 2.43 9.56 5.28
CA VAL A 127 3.57 9.62 4.35
C VAL A 127 4.08 11.05 4.14
N GLU A 128 3.18 12.03 4.12
CA GLU A 128 3.56 13.44 4.04
C GLU A 128 4.26 13.92 5.31
N ARG A 129 3.81 13.47 6.50
CA ARG A 129 4.49 13.74 7.76
C ARG A 129 5.90 13.17 7.73
N ALA A 130 6.07 11.92 7.30
CA ALA A 130 7.38 11.29 7.15
C ALA A 130 8.32 12.08 6.21
N GLY A 131 7.77 12.67 5.13
CA GLY A 131 8.52 13.54 4.22
C GLY A 131 9.05 14.84 4.86
N ARG A 132 8.39 15.32 5.92
CA ARG A 132 8.76 16.54 6.67
C ARG A 132 9.62 16.26 7.91
N SER A 133 9.54 15.05 8.47
CA SER A 133 10.18 14.66 9.75
C SER A 133 11.69 14.41 9.68
N VAL A 134 12.31 14.63 8.52
CA VAL A 134 13.74 14.41 8.28
C VAL A 134 14.33 15.71 7.78
#